data_AF-A0A7X7TJ24-F1
#
_entry.id   AF-A0A7X7TJ24-F1
#
_cell.length_a   1.000
_cell.length_b   1.000
_cell.length_c   1.000
_cell.angle_alpha   90.00
_cell.angle_beta   90.00
_cell.angle_gamma   90.00
#
_symmetry.space_group_name_H-M   'P 1'
#
loop_
_entity.id
_entity.type
_entity.pdbx_description
1 polymer ?
#
loop_
_entity_poly.entity_id
_entity_poly.type
_entity_poly.pdbx_seq_one_letter_code
_entity_poly.pdbx_strand_id
1 'polypeptide(L)'
;HPLCVGYFRDAISARYAAHFSALHSRGSDLAYGTLSNREKIRTTPDKIGLMLKYPVKAIEEFIEPLKLEGYKAIDLLVSFPKEELIQAERNAAVLSKDFFVRMPQTTGGQLIDDISSCSLLVTERLHGVIVASYFGIPFITRSSFKARAFLRDFKAYRAFYDDFNRMEVWGAMTELKKIDFHNQNAEFTRSNLEKYQKMVHSFTNRFLK
;
A
#
# COMPACT_ATOMS: atom_id res chain seq x y z
N HIS A 1 35.72 7.59 9.46
CA HIS A 1 34.62 8.57 9.35
C HIS A 1 33.33 7.85 8.98
N PRO A 2 32.27 7.84 9.81
CA PRO A 2 30.94 7.56 9.29
C PRO A 2 30.48 8.84 8.59
N LEU A 3 30.62 8.91 7.26
CA LEU A 3 30.32 10.12 6.48
C LEU A 3 28.82 10.35 6.25
N CYS A 4 27.94 9.44 6.70
CA CYS A 4 26.51 9.58 6.50
C CYS A 4 25.68 9.12 7.71
N VAL A 5 24.56 9.82 7.89
CA VAL A 5 23.44 9.47 8.76
C VAL A 5 22.29 9.07 7.85
N GLY A 6 21.55 8.05 8.24
CA GLY A 6 20.55 7.41 7.39
C GLY A 6 19.45 6.80 8.22
N TYR A 7 18.22 7.06 7.80
CA TYR A 7 17.03 6.49 8.41
C TYR A 7 16.38 5.53 7.43
N PHE A 8 16.20 4.29 7.86
CA PHE A 8 15.73 3.21 7.01
C PHE A 8 14.32 2.78 7.44
N ARG A 9 13.38 2.80 6.50
CA ARG A 9 11.94 2.57 6.75
C ARG A 9 11.59 1.14 7.17
N ASP A 10 12.44 0.17 6.85
CA ASP A 10 12.21 -1.24 7.18
C ASP A 10 13.37 -1.81 8.01
N ALA A 11 13.06 -2.83 8.80
CA ALA A 11 14.01 -3.41 9.73
C ALA A 11 15.17 -4.16 9.06
N ILE A 12 14.98 -4.67 7.84
CA ILE A 12 16.02 -5.40 7.14
C ILE A 12 17.09 -4.42 6.66
N SER A 13 16.67 -3.34 5.99
CA SER A 13 17.52 -2.25 5.55
C SER A 13 18.22 -1.57 6.72
N ALA A 14 17.51 -1.31 7.82
CA ALA A 14 18.10 -0.70 9.02
C ALA A 14 19.21 -1.59 9.63
N ARG A 15 18.97 -2.90 9.73
CA ARG A 15 19.97 -3.86 10.24
C ARG A 15 21.19 -3.94 9.34
N TYR A 16 20.98 -4.01 8.02
CA TYR A 16 22.07 -4.01 7.06
C TYR A 16 22.92 -2.73 7.15
N ALA A 17 22.27 -1.57 7.18
CA ALA A 17 22.94 -0.28 7.24
C ALA A 17 23.73 -0.07 8.54
N ALA A 18 23.26 -0.62 9.67
CA ALA A 18 23.94 -0.51 10.96
C ALA A 18 25.36 -1.11 10.95
N HIS A 19 25.66 -2.06 10.04
CA HIS A 19 27.02 -2.58 9.86
C HIS A 19 28.03 -1.55 9.31
N PHE A 20 27.54 -0.49 8.66
CA PHE A 20 28.39 0.51 8.00
C PHE A 20 28.51 1.82 8.78
N SER A 21 27.59 2.12 9.69
CA SER A 21 27.61 3.32 10.53
C SER A 21 26.72 3.15 11.75
N ALA A 22 27.25 3.48 12.94
CA ALA A 22 26.47 3.56 14.18
C ALA A 22 25.46 4.72 14.18
N LEU A 23 25.56 5.63 13.20
CA LEU A 23 24.62 6.74 13.03
C LEU A 23 23.41 6.35 12.15
N HIS A 24 23.39 5.15 11.58
CA HIS A 24 22.22 4.63 10.90
C HIS A 24 21.18 4.17 11.91
N SER A 25 19.92 4.46 11.63
CA SER A 25 18.81 4.15 12.53
C SER A 25 17.58 3.69 11.77
N ARG A 26 16.72 2.96 12.47
CA ARG A 26 15.42 2.60 11.93
C ARG A 26 14.48 3.80 12.03
N GLY A 27 13.88 4.16 10.90
CA GLY A 27 12.86 5.21 10.79
C GLY A 27 11.52 4.66 10.32
N SER A 28 10.75 5.53 9.68
CA SER A 28 9.53 5.20 8.96
C SER A 28 9.62 5.72 7.53
N ASP A 29 8.66 5.38 6.69
CA ASP A 29 8.57 5.96 5.35
C ASP A 29 8.20 7.46 5.43
N LEU A 30 8.80 8.29 4.56
CA LEU A 30 8.54 9.72 4.53
C LEU A 30 7.10 10.05 4.13
N ALA A 31 6.41 9.13 3.44
CA ALA A 31 5.00 9.29 3.08
C ALA A 31 4.12 9.57 4.32
N TYR A 32 4.47 9.09 5.51
CA TYR A 32 3.73 9.39 6.74
C TYR A 32 3.68 10.89 7.06
N GLY A 33 4.68 11.68 6.65
CA GLY A 33 4.65 13.15 6.78
C GLY A 33 3.70 13.84 5.80
N THR A 34 3.57 13.30 4.59
CA THR A 34 2.57 13.79 3.63
C THR A 34 1.15 13.42 4.07
N LEU A 35 0.99 12.23 4.64
CA LEU A 35 -0.29 11.69 5.08
C LEU A 35 -0.79 12.31 6.39
N SER A 36 0.11 12.73 7.29
CA SER A 36 -0.26 13.36 8.57
C SER A 36 -1.07 14.65 8.42
N ASN A 37 -0.97 15.30 7.25
CA ASN A 37 -1.69 16.54 6.93
C ASN A 37 -2.94 16.29 6.08
N ARG A 38 -3.39 15.04 5.96
CA ARG A 38 -4.55 14.65 5.15
C ARG A 38 -5.61 13.98 6.00
N GLU A 39 -6.86 14.32 5.70
CA GLU A 39 -8.03 13.67 6.27
C GLU A 39 -8.44 12.45 5.44
N LYS A 40 -9.02 11.46 6.10
CA LYS A 40 -9.60 10.31 5.42
C LYS A 40 -10.85 10.74 4.68
N ILE A 41 -10.90 10.50 3.36
CA ILE A 41 -12.13 10.68 2.59
C ILE A 41 -13.13 9.59 2.93
N ARG A 42 -14.42 9.94 2.92
CA ARG A 42 -15.51 8.99 3.12
C ARG A 42 -15.34 7.78 2.19
N THR A 43 -15.21 6.61 2.80
CA THR A 43 -15.16 5.34 2.08
C THR A 43 -16.45 5.13 1.30
N THR A 44 -16.31 4.81 0.01
CA THR A 44 -17.43 4.36 -0.83
C THR A 44 -17.60 2.86 -0.63
N PRO A 45 -18.77 2.39 -0.14
CA PRO A 45 -19.05 0.96 -0.04
C PRO A 45 -18.91 0.27 -1.41
N ASP A 46 -18.53 -1.01 -1.40
CA ASP A 46 -18.42 -1.87 -2.59
C ASP A 46 -17.44 -1.39 -3.68
N LYS A 47 -16.56 -0.42 -3.37
CA LYS A 47 -15.52 0.08 -4.28
C LYS A 47 -14.15 -0.46 -3.93
N ILE A 48 -13.47 -1.01 -4.93
CA ILE A 48 -12.09 -1.53 -4.83
C ILE A 48 -11.14 -0.57 -5.55
N GLY A 49 -9.98 -0.32 -4.95
CA GLY A 49 -8.83 0.27 -5.65
C GLY A 49 -7.90 -0.82 -6.15
N LEU A 50 -7.60 -0.85 -7.45
CA LEU A 50 -6.59 -1.74 -8.04
C LEU A 50 -5.36 -0.91 -8.41
N MET A 51 -4.28 -1.08 -7.64
CA MET A 51 -3.00 -0.40 -7.85
C MET A 51 -1.92 -1.43 -8.20
N LEU A 52 -1.97 -1.91 -9.43
CA LEU A 52 -1.19 -3.03 -9.94
C LEU A 52 -0.01 -2.55 -10.78
N LYS A 53 1.02 -3.40 -10.90
CA LYS A 53 2.07 -3.29 -11.92
C LYS A 53 1.59 -4.01 -13.16
N TYR A 54 1.51 -3.29 -14.26
CA TYR A 54 1.04 -3.85 -15.51
C TYR A 54 2.17 -4.48 -16.33
N PRO A 55 1.88 -5.48 -17.18
CA PRO A 55 0.57 -6.07 -17.46
C PRO A 55 0.12 -7.11 -16.42
N VAL A 56 -1.20 -7.21 -16.20
CA VAL A 56 -1.81 -8.29 -15.42
C VAL A 56 -2.20 -9.41 -16.36
N LYS A 57 -1.65 -10.61 -16.13
CA LYS A 57 -2.04 -11.79 -16.89
C LYS A 57 -3.33 -12.35 -16.28
N ALA A 58 -4.33 -12.66 -17.11
CA ALA A 58 -5.62 -13.22 -16.70
C ALA A 58 -6.37 -12.33 -15.68
N ILE A 59 -6.62 -11.07 -16.04
CA ILE A 59 -7.34 -10.13 -15.17
C ILE A 59 -8.75 -10.64 -14.82
N GLU A 60 -9.39 -11.42 -15.70
CA GLU A 60 -10.68 -12.07 -15.49
C GLU A 60 -10.66 -13.07 -14.32
N GLU A 61 -9.64 -13.92 -14.24
CA GLU A 61 -9.50 -14.88 -13.12
C GLU A 61 -9.20 -14.14 -11.81
N PHE A 62 -8.37 -13.10 -11.90
CA PHE A 62 -7.96 -12.29 -10.76
C PHE A 62 -9.14 -11.58 -10.07
N ILE A 63 -10.17 -11.16 -10.83
CA ILE A 63 -11.32 -10.44 -10.27
C ILE A 63 -12.46 -11.33 -9.80
N GLU A 64 -12.47 -12.61 -10.16
CA GLU A 64 -13.57 -13.52 -9.80
C GLU A 64 -13.86 -13.54 -8.29
N PRO A 65 -12.86 -13.59 -7.38
CA PRO A 65 -13.10 -13.50 -5.95
C PRO A 65 -13.75 -12.18 -5.53
N LEU A 66 -13.34 -11.07 -6.14
CA LEU A 66 -13.86 -9.73 -5.86
C LEU A 66 -15.33 -9.61 -6.29
N LYS A 67 -15.71 -10.24 -7.41
CA LYS A 67 -17.10 -10.32 -7.86
C LYS A 67 -17.97 -11.12 -6.89
N LEU A 68 -17.49 -12.28 -6.45
CA LEU A 68 -18.21 -13.16 -5.53
C LEU A 68 -18.44 -12.51 -4.14
N GLU A 69 -17.55 -11.61 -3.75
CA GLU A 69 -17.66 -10.82 -2.52
C GLU A 69 -18.60 -9.62 -2.64
N GLY A 70 -19.21 -9.41 -3.81
CA GLY A 70 -20.27 -8.43 -4.02
C GLY A 70 -19.78 -7.01 -4.32
N TYR A 71 -18.48 -6.81 -4.56
CA TYR A 71 -17.96 -5.52 -4.99
C TYR A 71 -18.52 -5.14 -6.38
N LYS A 72 -18.75 -3.83 -6.59
CA LYS A 72 -19.46 -3.31 -7.78
C LYS A 72 -18.65 -2.32 -8.58
N ALA A 73 -17.70 -1.63 -7.94
CA ALA A 73 -16.92 -0.57 -8.57
C ALA A 73 -15.43 -0.83 -8.41
N ILE A 74 -14.67 -0.50 -9.46
CA ILE A 74 -13.21 -0.59 -9.48
C ILE A 74 -12.63 0.75 -9.92
N ASP A 75 -11.76 1.32 -9.09
CA ASP A 75 -10.86 2.38 -9.49
C ASP A 75 -9.51 1.76 -9.89
N LEU A 76 -9.11 1.94 -11.16
CA LEU A 76 -7.78 1.58 -11.65
C LEU A 76 -6.80 2.71 -11.31
N LEU A 77 -5.98 2.47 -10.31
CA LEU A 77 -5.09 3.44 -9.70
C LEU A 77 -3.70 3.37 -10.34
N VAL A 78 -3.45 4.25 -11.30
CA VAL A 78 -2.21 4.28 -12.08
C VAL A 78 -1.16 5.16 -11.40
N SER A 79 -0.01 4.60 -11.04
CA SER A 79 1.05 5.35 -10.35
C SER A 79 2.07 5.97 -11.30
N PHE A 80 2.29 5.30 -12.43
CA PHE A 80 3.28 5.65 -13.43
C PHE A 80 2.58 5.74 -14.79
N PRO A 81 1.85 6.83 -15.08
CA PRO A 81 0.99 6.92 -16.27
C PRO A 81 1.72 6.70 -17.59
N LYS A 82 2.99 7.11 -17.71
CA LYS A 82 3.76 6.93 -18.94
C LYS A 82 4.00 5.45 -19.25
N GLU A 83 4.15 4.62 -18.22
CA GLU A 83 4.50 3.21 -18.32
C GLU A 83 3.27 2.29 -18.25
N GLU A 84 2.22 2.71 -17.53
CA GLU A 84 1.13 1.82 -17.10
C GLU A 84 -0.20 2.11 -17.80
N LEU A 85 -0.43 3.31 -18.32
CA LEU A 85 -1.76 3.76 -18.76
C LEU A 85 -2.36 2.87 -19.84
N ILE A 86 -1.59 2.53 -20.89
CA ILE A 86 -2.07 1.69 -22.00
C ILE A 86 -2.57 0.33 -21.51
N GLN A 87 -1.88 -0.26 -20.52
CA GLN A 87 -2.27 -1.56 -19.99
C GLN A 87 -3.41 -1.45 -18.98
N ALA A 88 -3.48 -0.35 -18.23
CA ALA A 88 -4.62 -0.04 -17.39
C ALA A 88 -5.90 0.10 -18.23
N GLU A 89 -5.83 0.78 -19.39
CA GLU A 89 -6.95 0.92 -20.34
C GLU A 89 -7.40 -0.44 -20.89
N ARG A 90 -6.46 -1.33 -21.23
CA ARG A 90 -6.78 -2.70 -21.67
C ARG A 90 -7.49 -3.50 -20.58
N ASN A 91 -7.01 -3.42 -19.35
CA ASN A 91 -7.68 -4.06 -18.23
C ASN A 91 -9.05 -3.41 -17.95
N ALA A 92 -9.18 -2.09 -18.10
CA ALA A 92 -10.46 -1.40 -17.94
C ALA A 92 -11.52 -1.96 -18.89
N ALA A 93 -11.18 -2.20 -20.16
CA ALA A 93 -12.08 -2.78 -21.15
C ALA A 93 -12.59 -4.18 -20.76
N VAL A 94 -11.75 -4.98 -20.12
CA VAL A 94 -12.14 -6.30 -19.61
C VAL A 94 -13.01 -6.17 -18.37
N LEU A 95 -12.57 -5.38 -17.38
CA LEU A 95 -13.24 -5.21 -16.10
C LEU A 95 -14.62 -4.56 -16.22
N SER A 96 -14.81 -3.69 -17.21
CA SER A 96 -16.07 -2.97 -17.45
C SER A 96 -17.24 -3.87 -17.82
N LYS A 97 -16.98 -5.15 -18.11
CA LYS A 97 -18.03 -6.16 -18.35
C LYS A 97 -18.76 -6.53 -17.06
N ASP A 98 -18.09 -6.45 -15.91
CA ASP A 98 -18.60 -6.92 -14.62
C ASP A 98 -18.66 -5.82 -13.56
N PHE A 99 -17.90 -4.73 -13.72
CA PHE A 99 -17.76 -3.67 -12.73
C PHE A 99 -18.01 -2.28 -13.34
N PHE A 100 -18.44 -1.34 -12.51
CA PHE A 100 -18.31 0.08 -12.84
C PHE A 100 -16.84 0.50 -12.69
N VAL A 101 -16.14 0.69 -13.82
CA VAL A 101 -14.71 0.98 -13.83
C VAL A 101 -14.46 2.46 -14.02
N ARG A 102 -13.59 3.03 -13.17
CA ARG A 102 -12.99 4.35 -13.36
C ARG A 102 -11.48 4.21 -13.44
N MET A 103 -10.87 5.14 -14.16
CA MET A 103 -9.42 5.31 -14.18
C MET A 103 -9.11 6.77 -13.83
N PRO A 104 -9.00 7.11 -12.53
CA PRO A 104 -8.73 8.47 -12.11
C PRO A 104 -7.43 8.98 -12.73
N GLN A 105 -7.48 10.17 -13.34
CA GLN A 105 -6.28 10.82 -13.88
C GLN A 105 -5.50 11.43 -12.70
N THR A 106 -4.29 10.91 -12.45
CA THR A 106 -3.49 11.34 -11.30
C THR A 106 -2.79 12.66 -11.60
N THR A 107 -3.37 13.77 -11.16
CA THR A 107 -2.65 15.02 -10.92
C THR A 107 -2.58 15.27 -9.42
N GLY A 108 -1.51 15.94 -8.95
CA GLY A 108 -1.25 16.35 -7.56
C GLY A 108 -2.11 15.73 -6.44
N GLY A 109 -1.56 14.78 -5.67
CA GLY A 109 -2.18 14.29 -4.44
C GLY A 109 -3.47 13.46 -4.58
N GLN A 110 -4.17 13.54 -5.72
CA GLN A 110 -5.45 12.89 -6.00
C GLN A 110 -5.38 11.36 -5.82
N LEU A 111 -4.25 10.75 -6.13
CA LEU A 111 -4.08 9.29 -5.97
C LEU A 111 -4.25 8.82 -4.52
N ILE A 112 -3.79 9.62 -3.55
CA ILE A 112 -3.97 9.32 -2.12
C ILE A 112 -5.46 9.36 -1.77
N ASP A 113 -6.16 10.35 -2.32
CA ASP A 113 -7.58 10.60 -2.09
C ASP A 113 -8.43 9.48 -2.70
N ASP A 114 -8.10 9.06 -3.93
CA ASP A 114 -8.73 7.93 -4.61
C ASP A 114 -8.53 6.63 -3.84
N ILE A 115 -7.30 6.33 -3.39
CA ILE A 115 -7.04 5.19 -2.50
C ILE A 115 -7.90 5.32 -1.24
N SER A 116 -7.90 6.50 -0.61
CA SER A 116 -8.55 6.71 0.69
C SER A 116 -10.05 6.44 0.69
N SER A 117 -10.68 6.64 -0.47
CA SER A 117 -12.11 6.45 -0.70
C SER A 117 -12.52 5.00 -0.99
N CYS A 118 -11.55 4.07 -1.14
CA CYS A 118 -11.81 2.66 -1.41
C CYS A 118 -12.17 1.88 -0.13
N SER A 119 -12.98 0.83 -0.29
CA SER A 119 -13.34 -0.11 0.80
C SER A 119 -12.37 -1.29 0.90
N LEU A 120 -11.67 -1.60 -0.19
CA LEU A 120 -10.57 -2.56 -0.26
C LEU A 120 -9.52 -2.04 -1.24
N LEU A 121 -8.24 -2.18 -0.93
CA LEU A 121 -7.16 -1.96 -1.87
C LEU A 121 -6.48 -3.28 -2.24
N VAL A 122 -6.31 -3.52 -3.54
CA VAL A 122 -5.47 -4.61 -4.05
C VAL A 122 -4.26 -3.98 -4.74
N THR A 123 -3.05 -4.29 -4.28
CA THR A 123 -1.86 -3.57 -4.77
C THR A 123 -0.57 -4.37 -4.84
N GLU A 124 0.25 -4.05 -5.84
CA GLU A 124 1.65 -4.50 -5.95
C GLU A 124 2.67 -3.41 -5.58
N ARG A 125 2.17 -2.24 -5.16
CA ARG A 125 2.96 -1.04 -4.90
C ARG A 125 3.02 -0.80 -3.40
N LEU A 126 4.26 -0.70 -2.87
CA LEU A 126 4.49 -0.45 -1.44
C LEU A 126 3.78 0.83 -0.94
N HIS A 127 3.75 1.89 -1.74
CA HIS A 127 3.06 3.12 -1.34
C HIS A 127 1.53 2.96 -1.28
N GLY A 128 0.94 2.06 -2.06
CA GLY A 128 -0.47 1.70 -1.89
C GLY A 128 -0.72 1.09 -0.52
N VAL A 129 0.14 0.16 -0.10
CA VAL A 129 0.12 -0.44 1.25
C VAL A 129 0.27 0.63 2.34
N ILE A 130 1.22 1.55 2.19
CA ILE A 130 1.44 2.62 3.18
C ILE A 130 0.19 3.50 3.31
N VAL A 131 -0.37 3.97 2.19
CA VAL A 131 -1.57 4.82 2.20
C VAL A 131 -2.77 4.08 2.78
N ALA A 132 -3.02 2.84 2.36
CA ALA A 132 -4.13 2.03 2.87
C ALA A 132 -3.99 1.76 4.38
N SER A 133 -2.79 1.41 4.84
CA SER A 133 -2.53 1.22 6.27
C SER A 133 -2.73 2.51 7.06
N TYR A 134 -2.29 3.66 6.56
CA TYR A 134 -2.47 4.94 7.24
C TYR A 134 -3.96 5.28 7.44
N PHE A 135 -4.78 5.13 6.40
CA PHE A 135 -6.22 5.44 6.45
C PHE A 135 -7.09 4.28 6.98
N GLY A 136 -6.50 3.16 7.38
CA GLY A 136 -7.24 2.00 7.88
C GLY A 136 -8.17 1.38 6.84
N ILE A 137 -7.68 1.25 5.61
CA ILE A 137 -8.39 0.62 4.49
C ILE A 137 -7.87 -0.81 4.39
N PRO A 138 -8.73 -1.83 4.50
CA PRO A 138 -8.31 -3.21 4.29
C PRO A 138 -7.61 -3.36 2.94
N PHE A 139 -6.53 -4.14 2.91
CA PHE A 139 -5.79 -4.35 1.67
C PHE A 139 -5.25 -5.78 1.56
N ILE A 140 -5.10 -6.22 0.32
CA ILE A 140 -4.31 -7.41 -0.04
C ILE A 140 -3.17 -6.94 -0.95
N THR A 141 -2.00 -7.56 -0.84
CA THR A 141 -0.83 -7.09 -1.59
C THR A 141 0.03 -8.22 -2.13
N ARG A 142 0.70 -8.00 -3.25
CA ARG A 142 1.63 -9.00 -3.77
C ARG A 142 2.79 -9.22 -2.81
N SER A 143 3.05 -10.49 -2.56
CA SER A 143 4.20 -10.98 -1.81
C SER A 143 5.49 -10.56 -2.53
N SER A 144 6.10 -9.49 -2.03
CA SER A 144 7.37 -8.98 -2.50
C SER A 144 8.27 -8.71 -1.32
N PHE A 145 9.59 -8.74 -1.53
CA PHE A 145 10.56 -8.43 -0.48
C PHE A 145 10.26 -7.07 0.18
N LYS A 146 9.92 -6.05 -0.61
CA LYS A 146 9.61 -4.70 -0.09
C LYS A 146 8.35 -4.69 0.77
N ALA A 147 7.26 -5.30 0.31
CA ALA A 147 6.01 -5.37 1.07
C ALA A 147 6.19 -6.18 2.35
N ARG A 148 6.83 -7.36 2.27
CA ARG A 148 7.10 -8.23 3.43
C ARG A 148 8.02 -7.55 4.44
N ALA A 149 9.05 -6.83 4.00
CA ALA A 149 9.96 -6.10 4.88
C ALA A 149 9.24 -4.98 5.65
N PHE A 150 8.37 -4.23 4.97
CA PHE A 150 7.58 -3.17 5.60
C PHE A 150 6.52 -3.72 6.56
N LEU A 151 5.74 -4.71 6.12
CA LEU A 151 4.66 -5.34 6.89
C LEU A 151 5.15 -6.29 7.97
N ARG A 152 6.47 -6.50 8.10
CA ARG A 152 7.04 -7.38 9.14
C ARG A 152 6.65 -6.97 10.56
N ASP A 153 6.47 -5.67 10.78
CA ASP A 153 6.01 -5.13 12.07
C ASP A 153 4.48 -5.27 12.26
N PHE A 154 3.72 -5.47 11.18
CA PHE A 154 2.30 -5.83 11.23
C PHE A 154 2.17 -7.34 11.43
N LYS A 155 2.47 -7.80 12.65
CA LYS A 155 2.69 -9.23 12.98
C LYS A 155 1.60 -10.19 12.51
N ALA A 156 0.35 -9.78 12.50
CA ALA A 156 -0.79 -10.61 12.15
C ALA A 156 -1.20 -10.52 10.67
N TYR A 157 -0.63 -9.59 9.90
CA TYR A 157 -0.96 -9.45 8.49
C TYR A 157 -0.44 -10.65 7.66
N ARG A 158 -1.35 -11.35 6.97
CA ARG A 158 -1.05 -12.51 6.12
C ARG A 158 -1.69 -12.44 4.73
N ALA A 159 -2.39 -11.35 4.40
CA ALA A 159 -3.13 -11.19 3.16
C ALA A 159 -2.21 -10.86 1.97
N PHE A 160 -1.47 -11.88 1.53
CA PHE A 160 -0.58 -11.82 0.38
C PHE A 160 -1.05 -12.76 -0.73
N TYR A 161 -0.80 -12.35 -1.97
CA TYR A 161 -0.87 -13.22 -3.15
C TYR A 161 0.48 -13.23 -3.86
N ASP A 162 0.89 -14.32 -4.48
CA ASP A 162 2.14 -14.37 -5.26
C ASP A 162 1.91 -14.08 -6.75
N ASP A 163 0.78 -14.58 -7.29
CA ASP A 163 0.40 -14.48 -8.71
C ASP A 163 -1.06 -14.02 -8.91
N PHE A 164 -1.39 -13.62 -10.15
CA PHE A 164 -2.70 -13.12 -10.55
C PHE A 164 -3.74 -14.22 -10.82
N ASN A 165 -3.71 -15.31 -10.06
CA ASN A 165 -4.70 -16.37 -10.19
C ASN A 165 -5.78 -16.25 -9.12
N ARG A 166 -6.96 -16.80 -9.43
CA ARG A 166 -8.13 -16.76 -8.56
C ARG A 166 -7.88 -17.29 -7.14
N MET A 167 -7.16 -18.41 -7.02
CA MET A 167 -6.97 -19.10 -5.74
C MET A 167 -6.12 -18.28 -4.78
N GLU A 168 -5.06 -17.65 -5.29
CA GLU A 168 -4.17 -16.78 -4.52
C GLU A 168 -4.91 -15.54 -4.00
N VAL A 169 -5.70 -14.87 -4.86
CA VAL A 169 -6.50 -13.71 -4.46
C VAL A 169 -7.55 -14.09 -3.42
N TRP A 170 -8.27 -15.20 -3.65
CA TRP A 170 -9.25 -15.73 -2.70
C TRP A 170 -8.61 -16.05 -1.34
N GLY A 171 -7.45 -16.71 -1.35
CA GLY A 171 -6.67 -17.01 -0.15
C GLY A 171 -6.27 -15.74 0.60
N ALA A 172 -5.75 -14.73 -0.10
CA ALA A 172 -5.37 -13.45 0.49
C ALA A 172 -6.58 -12.73 1.14
N MET A 173 -7.73 -12.72 0.47
CA MET A 173 -8.97 -12.15 1.02
C MET A 173 -9.45 -12.90 2.26
N THR A 174 -9.32 -14.24 2.25
CA THR A 174 -9.67 -15.08 3.40
C THR A 174 -8.77 -14.77 4.59
N GLU A 175 -7.45 -14.65 4.38
CA GLU A 175 -6.50 -14.25 5.43
C GLU A 175 -6.80 -12.85 5.98
N LEU A 176 -7.19 -11.91 5.13
CA LEU A 176 -7.58 -10.56 5.55
C LEU A 176 -8.82 -10.57 6.46
N LYS A 177 -9.80 -11.44 6.19
CA LYS A 177 -11.01 -11.60 7.00
C LYS A 177 -10.77 -12.25 8.36
N LYS A 178 -9.68 -13.03 8.50
CA LYS A 178 -9.33 -13.70 9.77
C LYS A 178 -8.78 -12.74 10.83
N ILE A 179 -8.36 -11.54 10.43
CA ILE A 179 -7.76 -10.57 11.34
C ILE A 179 -8.74 -9.44 11.65
N ASP A 180 -8.66 -8.94 12.89
CA ASP A 180 -9.24 -7.66 13.25
C ASP A 180 -8.36 -6.55 12.64
N PHE A 181 -8.56 -6.32 11.34
CA PHE A 181 -7.71 -5.45 10.55
C PHE A 181 -7.64 -4.06 11.15
N HIS A 182 -8.77 -3.46 11.54
CA HIS A 182 -8.81 -2.08 12.02
C HIS A 182 -8.03 -1.89 13.31
N ASN A 183 -8.22 -2.75 14.31
CA ASN A 183 -7.52 -2.62 15.59
C ASN A 183 -6.01 -2.86 15.43
N GLN A 184 -5.61 -3.92 14.73
CA GLN A 184 -4.20 -4.24 14.56
C GLN A 184 -3.48 -3.24 13.64
N ASN A 185 -4.16 -2.75 12.60
CA ASN A 185 -3.62 -1.72 11.73
C ASN A 185 -3.48 -0.37 12.47
N ALA A 186 -4.38 -0.04 13.41
CA ALA A 186 -4.24 1.17 14.22
C ALA A 186 -2.95 1.15 15.04
N GLU A 187 -2.60 0.01 15.66
CA GLU A 187 -1.33 -0.16 16.38
C GLU A 187 -0.12 -0.04 15.44
N PHE A 188 -0.18 -0.69 14.28
CA PHE A 188 0.86 -0.63 13.27
C PHE A 188 1.08 0.79 12.76
N THR A 189 0.02 1.52 12.44
CA THR A 189 0.07 2.90 11.96
C THR A 189 0.60 3.85 13.04
N ARG A 190 0.15 3.71 14.29
CA ARG A 190 0.70 4.49 15.43
C ARG A 190 2.21 4.27 15.58
N SER A 191 2.67 3.02 15.54
CA SER A 191 4.10 2.70 15.63
C SER A 191 4.93 3.36 14.51
N ASN A 192 4.40 3.37 13.28
CA ASN A 192 5.08 4.00 12.14
C ASN A 192 5.08 5.54 12.23
N LEU A 193 4.01 6.15 12.74
CA LEU A 193 3.95 7.59 13.00
C LEU A 193 4.94 8.02 14.08
N GLU A 194 5.04 7.28 15.19
CA GLU A 194 6.02 7.56 16.25
C GLU A 194 7.46 7.46 15.73
N LYS A 195 7.76 6.44 14.90
CA LYS A 195 9.07 6.30 14.24
C LYS A 195 9.35 7.48 13.30
N TYR A 196 8.35 7.92 12.52
CA TYR A 196 8.47 9.07 11.65
C TYR A 196 8.79 10.36 12.44
N GLN A 197 8.04 10.63 13.51
CA GLN A 197 8.26 11.81 14.36
C GLN A 197 9.64 11.81 15.01
N LYS A 198 10.10 10.66 15.54
CA LYS A 198 11.46 10.51 16.10
C LYS A 198 12.54 10.75 15.06
N MET A 199 12.36 10.23 13.85
CA MET A 199 13.27 10.43 12.72
C MET A 199 13.38 11.92 12.36
N VAL A 200 12.25 12.61 12.18
CA VAL A 200 12.23 14.05 11.86
C VAL A 200 12.88 14.87 12.97
N HIS A 201 12.50 14.64 14.23
CA HIS A 201 13.07 15.34 15.37
C HIS A 201 14.60 15.17 15.47
N SER A 202 15.09 13.94 15.31
CA SER A 202 16.52 13.63 15.34
C SER A 202 17.27 14.25 14.16
N PHE A 203 16.66 14.29 12.97
CA PHE A 203 17.22 14.96 11.80
C PHE A 203 17.34 16.47 12.02
N THR A 204 16.26 17.14 12.43
CA THR A 204 16.22 18.58 12.67
C THR A 204 17.24 19.00 13.74
N ASN A 205 17.31 18.30 14.87
CA ASN A 205 18.25 18.64 15.94
C ASN A 205 19.72 18.47 15.55
N ARG A 206 20.02 17.57 14.62
CA ARG A 206 21.40 17.23 14.24
C ARG A 206 21.92 18.05 13.06
N PHE A 207 21.05 18.49 12.15
CA PHE A 207 21.46 19.07 10.88
C PHE A 207 20.90 20.46 10.57
N LEU A 208 19.87 20.92 11.29
CA LEU A 208 19.19 22.19 11.02
C LEU A 208 19.30 23.18 12.20
N LYS A 209 20.13 22.88 13.20
CA LYS A 209 20.58 23.82 14.23
C LYS A 209 21.95 24.34 13.86
#